data_AF-R7UF28-F1
#
_entry.id   AF-R7UF28-F1
#
_cell.length_a   1.000
_cell.length_b   1.000
_cell.length_c   1.000
_cell.angle_alpha   90.00
_cell.angle_beta   90.00
_cell.angle_gamma   90.00
#
_symmetry.space_group_name_H-M   'P 1'
#
loop_
_entity.id
_entity.type
_entity.pdbx_description
1 polymer ?
#
loop_
_entity_poly.entity_id
_entity_poly.type
_entity_poly.pdbx_seq_one_letter_code
_entity_poly.pdbx_strand_id
1 'polypeptide(L)'
;MNIHWSHNSCKFIQNFHCMLTIRPEALELLHKHNIYPITLFIKHKNARQIREVQDPRFLPEKMKNKSAKELFELHQDLEQKHKRLFSDVIPGDSLAYMFHHVKKAIDREQKKAVYVPSSLPL
;
A
#
# COMPACT_ATOMS: atom_id res chain seq x y z
N MET A 1 6.15 21.82 16.88
CA MET A 1 5.12 21.69 17.92
C MET A 1 4.22 22.92 17.82
N ASN A 2 3.03 22.76 17.26
CA ASN A 2 1.85 23.62 17.43
C ASN A 2 0.80 23.14 16.42
N ILE A 3 -0.23 22.47 16.95
CA ILE A 3 -1.37 22.01 16.19
C ILE A 3 -2.52 22.92 16.61
N HIS A 4 -2.94 23.78 15.70
CA HIS A 4 -4.18 24.54 15.84
C HIS A 4 -5.20 23.92 14.90
N TRP A 5 -6.16 23.19 15.46
CA TRP A 5 -7.26 22.59 14.71
C TRP A 5 -8.35 23.65 14.53
N SER A 6 -8.40 24.25 13.35
CA SER A 6 -9.57 25.00 12.88
C SER A 6 -10.57 24.03 12.27
N HIS A 7 -11.80 24.06 12.79
CA HIS A 7 -12.97 23.40 12.21
C HIS A 7 -13.15 23.76 10.72
N ASN A 8 -13.62 22.80 9.93
CA ASN A 8 -14.14 22.95 8.57
C ASN A 8 -13.16 23.44 7.50
N SER A 9 -12.28 22.54 7.04
CA SER A 9 -11.97 22.38 5.62
C SER A 9 -11.04 21.18 5.45
N CYS A 10 -11.52 20.11 4.82
CA CYS A 10 -10.63 19.17 4.17
C CYS A 10 -10.00 19.93 2.99
N LYS A 11 -8.92 20.69 3.26
CA LYS A 11 -8.11 21.28 2.20
C LYS A 11 -7.50 20.12 1.44
N PHE A 12 -7.98 19.89 0.22
CA PHE A 12 -7.24 19.09 -0.76
C PHE A 12 -5.86 19.73 -0.92
N ILE A 13 -4.84 19.13 -0.33
CA ILE A 13 -3.47 19.54 -0.59
C ILE A 13 -3.14 19.06 -2.00
N GLN A 14 -3.22 19.95 -2.99
CA GLN A 14 -2.86 19.63 -4.36
C GLN A 14 -1.44 19.06 -4.40
N ASN A 15 -1.25 17.98 -5.17
CA ASN A 15 0.02 17.30 -5.41
C ASN A 15 0.59 16.46 -4.25
N PHE A 16 -0.25 15.99 -3.32
CA PHE A 16 0.15 14.99 -2.33
C PHE A 16 -0.65 13.70 -2.47
N HIS A 17 0.04 12.57 -2.33
CA HIS A 17 -0.59 11.26 -2.20
C HIS A 17 -0.90 10.98 -0.73
N CYS A 18 -2.14 10.63 -0.43
CA CYS A 18 -2.51 10.13 0.89
C CYS A 18 -2.08 8.66 1.03
N MET A 19 -1.46 8.31 2.17
CA MET A 19 -1.18 6.92 2.51
C MET A 19 -2.38 6.32 3.23
N LEU A 20 -2.94 5.23 2.68
CA LEU A 20 -4.09 4.54 3.23
C LEU A 20 -3.68 3.17 3.77
N THR A 21 -4.02 2.87 5.02
CA THR A 21 -3.92 1.52 5.59
C THR A 21 -5.32 0.94 5.69
N ILE A 22 -5.72 0.16 4.69
CA ILE A 22 -7.08 -0.37 4.55
C ILE A 22 -7.04 -1.85 4.17
N ARG A 23 -8.14 -2.55 4.46
CA ARG A 23 -8.33 -3.95 4.01
C ARG A 23 -8.69 -4.00 2.52
N PRO A 24 -8.42 -5.12 1.81
CA PRO A 24 -8.76 -5.25 0.39
C PRO A 24 -10.25 -5.00 0.07
N GLU A 25 -11.16 -5.33 0.98
CA GLU A 25 -12.59 -5.10 0.78
C GLU A 25 -12.93 -3.60 0.73
N ALA A 26 -12.20 -2.78 1.49
CA ALA A 26 -12.37 -1.33 1.44
C ALA A 26 -11.84 -0.74 0.13
N LEU A 27 -10.81 -1.34 -0.47
CA LEU A 27 -10.31 -0.95 -1.79
C LEU A 27 -11.37 -1.17 -2.88
N GLU A 28 -12.08 -2.30 -2.83
CA GLU A 28 -13.21 -2.58 -3.75
C GLU A 28 -14.34 -1.53 -3.57
N LEU A 29 -14.59 -1.07 -2.34
CA LEU A 29 -15.55 0.01 -2.10
C LEU A 29 -15.10 1.36 -2.67
N LEU A 30 -13.80 1.67 -2.60
CA LEU A 30 -13.25 2.88 -3.22
C LEU A 30 -13.44 2.86 -4.73
N HIS A 31 -13.15 1.72 -5.39
CA HIS A 31 -13.37 1.57 -6.83
C HIS A 31 -14.83 1.78 -7.23
N LYS A 32 -15.79 1.29 -6.43
CA LYS A 32 -17.23 1.52 -6.66
C LYS A 32 -17.63 2.99 -6.56
N HIS A 33 -16.86 3.81 -5.84
CA HIS A 33 -17.08 5.25 -5.70
C HIS A 33 -16.15 6.07 -6.62
N ASN A 34 -15.59 5.44 -7.67
CA ASN A 34 -14.69 6.07 -8.63
C ASN A 34 -13.40 6.65 -8.00
N ILE A 35 -12.95 6.07 -6.88
CA ILE A 35 -11.67 6.39 -6.25
C ILE A 35 -10.72 5.21 -6.52
N TYR A 36 -9.67 5.44 -7.30
CA TYR A 36 -8.74 4.40 -7.75
C TYR A 36 -7.34 4.63 -7.17
N PRO A 37 -7.07 4.21 -5.93
CA PRO A 37 -5.77 4.44 -5.31
C PRO A 37 -4.68 3.57 -5.96
N ILE A 38 -3.46 4.10 -6.00
CA ILE A 38 -2.27 3.33 -6.37
C ILE A 38 -2.03 2.29 -5.27
N THR A 39 -2.25 1.01 -5.58
CA THR A 39 -2.18 -0.08 -4.61
C THR A 39 -0.89 -0.85 -4.80
N LEU A 40 0.03 -0.77 -3.84
CA LEU A 40 1.33 -1.43 -3.90
C LEU A 40 1.37 -2.61 -2.92
N PHE A 41 1.79 -3.78 -3.41
CA PHE A 41 1.96 -4.96 -2.58
C PHE A 41 3.45 -5.30 -2.39
N ILE A 42 3.89 -5.45 -1.13
CA ILE A 42 5.27 -5.87 -0.82
C ILE A 42 5.33 -7.39 -0.70
N LYS A 43 6.00 -8.03 -1.66
CA LYS A 43 6.13 -9.48 -1.75
C LYS A 43 7.45 -9.98 -1.16
N HIS A 44 7.37 -10.65 -0.03
CA HIS A 44 8.50 -11.36 0.56
C HIS A 44 8.66 -12.76 -0.07
N LYS A 45 9.88 -13.28 -0.10
CA LYS A 45 10.22 -14.62 -0.60
C LYS A 45 9.89 -15.71 0.41
N ASN A 46 10.05 -15.39 1.70
CA ASN A 46 9.80 -16.30 2.82
C ASN A 46 9.65 -15.53 4.14
N ALA A 47 9.18 -16.21 5.18
CA ALA A 47 9.02 -15.66 6.54
C ALA A 47 10.34 -15.15 7.16
N ARG A 48 11.49 -15.73 6.78
CA ARG A 48 12.79 -15.28 7.28
C ARG A 48 13.09 -13.86 6.78
N GLN A 49 12.81 -13.57 5.51
CA GLN A 49 13.05 -12.26 4.92
C GLN A 49 12.26 -11.16 5.63
N ILE A 50 11.00 -11.42 6.05
CA ILE A 50 10.19 -10.46 6.81
C ILE A 50 10.94 -9.98 8.07
N ARG A 51 11.61 -10.90 8.77
CA ARG A 51 12.36 -10.60 9.99
C ARG A 51 13.67 -9.87 9.70
N GLU A 52 14.32 -10.17 8.57
CA GLU A 52 15.59 -9.56 8.17
C GLU A 52 15.41 -8.14 7.63
N VAL A 53 14.29 -7.88 6.96
CA VAL A 53 13.94 -6.57 6.42
C VAL A 53 13.40 -5.63 7.50
N GLN A 54 12.88 -6.19 8.60
CA GLN A 54 12.47 -5.42 9.76
C GLN A 54 13.66 -4.64 10.34
N ASP A 55 13.57 -3.32 10.29
CA ASP A 55 14.60 -2.44 10.81
C ASP A 55 14.37 -2.17 12.31
N PRO A 56 15.35 -2.47 13.18
CA PRO A 56 15.22 -2.29 14.63
C PRO A 56 15.05 -0.81 15.04
N ARG A 57 15.36 0.15 14.17
CA ARG A 57 15.12 1.58 14.43
C ARG A 57 13.63 1.92 14.43
N PHE A 58 12.82 1.20 13.65
CA PHE A 58 11.38 1.43 13.55
C PHE A 58 10.58 0.41 14.37
N LEU A 59 11.10 -0.81 14.55
CA LEU A 59 10.47 -1.83 15.38
C LEU A 59 11.54 -2.56 16.22
N PRO A 60 11.79 -2.09 17.46
CA PRO A 60 12.87 -2.61 18.31
C PRO A 60 12.70 -4.07 18.72
N GLU A 61 11.45 -4.54 18.88
CA GLU A 61 11.17 -5.92 19.25
C GLU A 61 11.40 -6.85 18.05
N LYS A 62 12.31 -7.81 18.22
CA LYS A 62 12.56 -8.83 17.19
C LYS A 62 11.32 -9.71 17.01
N MET A 63 10.81 -9.76 15.79
CA MET A 63 9.70 -10.64 15.44
C MET A 63 10.06 -12.11 15.69
N LYS A 64 9.15 -12.83 16.36
CA LYS A 64 9.26 -14.26 16.64
C LYS A 64 9.05 -15.08 15.36
N ASN A 65 9.67 -16.27 15.31
CA ASN A 65 9.56 -17.17 14.16
C ASN A 65 8.11 -17.55 13.83
N LYS A 66 7.28 -17.79 14.85
CA LYS A 66 5.86 -18.14 14.67
C LYS A 66 5.09 -17.00 13.98
N SER A 67 5.21 -15.79 14.51
CA SER A 67 4.56 -14.59 13.95
C SER A 67 5.00 -14.29 12.52
N ALA A 68 6.29 -14.49 12.20
CA ALA A 68 6.79 -14.30 10.85
C ALA A 68 6.20 -15.30 9.85
N LYS A 69 5.99 -16.56 10.26
CA LYS A 69 5.34 -17.58 9.44
C LYS A 69 3.87 -17.24 9.20
N GLU A 70 3.14 -16.91 10.27
CA GLU A 70 1.71 -16.52 10.19
C GLU A 70 1.53 -15.29 9.28
N LEU A 71 2.38 -14.27 9.42
CA LEU A 71 2.32 -13.08 8.57
C LEU A 71 2.64 -13.40 7.10
N PHE A 72 3.61 -14.29 6.85
CA PHE A 72 3.96 -14.71 5.51
C PHE A 72 2.82 -15.49 4.83
N GLU A 73 2.17 -16.40 5.56
CA GLU A 73 1.00 -17.15 5.08
C GLU A 73 -0.18 -16.22 4.79
N LEU A 74 -0.46 -15.25 5.68
CA LEU A 74 -1.47 -14.23 5.47
C LEU A 74 -1.19 -13.40 4.21
N HIS A 75 0.06 -12.99 3.99
CA HIS A 75 0.45 -12.23 2.80
C HIS A 75 0.34 -13.07 1.52
N GLN A 76 0.64 -14.37 1.56
CA GLN A 76 0.44 -15.26 0.40
C GLN A 76 -1.03 -15.40 0.04
N ASP A 77 -1.90 -15.59 1.03
CA ASP A 77 -3.34 -15.68 0.83
C ASP A 77 -3.91 -14.38 0.25
N LEU A 78 -3.47 -13.23 0.78
CA LEU A 78 -3.81 -11.91 0.25
C LEU A 78 -3.34 -11.74 -1.20
N GLU A 79 -2.11 -12.15 -1.52
CA GLU A 79 -1.60 -12.09 -2.89
C GLU A 79 -2.45 -12.96 -3.82
N GLN A 80 -2.72 -14.21 -3.45
CA GLN A 80 -3.48 -15.14 -4.28
C GLN A 80 -4.90 -14.64 -4.54
N LYS A 81 -5.58 -14.13 -3.50
CA LYS A 81 -6.98 -13.69 -3.58
C LYS A 81 -7.14 -12.33 -4.25
N HIS A 82 -6.20 -11.40 -4.05
CA HIS A 82 -6.39 -9.99 -4.39
C HIS A 82 -5.37 -9.44 -5.39
N LYS A 83 -4.57 -10.29 -6.05
CA LYS A 83 -3.56 -9.88 -7.04
C LYS A 83 -4.06 -8.83 -8.04
N ARG A 84 -5.31 -8.98 -8.51
CA ARG A 84 -5.98 -8.08 -9.47
C ARG A 84 -6.14 -6.65 -8.99
N LEU A 85 -6.08 -6.42 -7.68
CA LEU A 85 -6.24 -5.11 -7.06
C LEU A 85 -4.92 -4.34 -6.95
N PHE A 86 -3.78 -5.00 -7.15
CA PHE A 86 -2.48 -4.37 -7.03
C PHE A 86 -2.10 -3.66 -8.32
N SER A 87 -1.73 -2.39 -8.23
CA SER A 87 -1.14 -1.61 -9.32
C SER A 87 0.30 -2.05 -9.60
N ASP A 88 1.05 -2.44 -8.55
CA ASP A 88 2.39 -3.01 -8.67
C ASP A 88 2.72 -3.95 -7.50
N VAL A 89 3.64 -4.88 -7.75
CA VAL A 89 4.19 -5.80 -6.74
C VAL A 89 5.68 -5.54 -6.59
N ILE A 90 6.08 -5.12 -5.40
CA ILE A 90 7.45 -4.75 -5.08
C ILE A 90 8.12 -5.88 -4.29
N PRO A 91 9.33 -6.33 -4.68
CA PRO A 91 10.08 -7.30 -3.89
C PRO A 91 10.40 -6.76 -2.50
N GLY A 92 10.07 -7.54 -1.47
CA GLY A 92 10.34 -7.28 -0.06
C GLY A 92 11.80 -7.49 0.30
N ASP A 93 12.71 -6.85 -0.41
CA ASP A 93 14.16 -6.87 -0.18
C ASP A 93 14.53 -5.79 0.87
N SER A 94 15.78 -5.31 0.88
CA SER A 94 16.21 -4.23 1.76
C SER A 94 15.29 -3.00 1.73
N LEU A 95 15.19 -2.29 2.85
CA LEU A 95 14.37 -1.08 2.96
C LEU A 95 14.71 -0.03 1.89
N ALA A 96 16.00 0.13 1.59
CA ALA A 96 16.46 1.06 0.55
C ALA A 96 15.95 0.66 -0.85
N TYR A 97 16.01 -0.64 -1.17
CA TYR A 97 15.49 -1.18 -2.41
C TYR A 97 13.97 -0.99 -2.52
N MET A 98 13.23 -1.39 -1.49
CA MET A 98 11.77 -1.21 -1.44
C MET A 98 11.39 0.26 -1.59
N PHE A 99 12.05 1.17 -0.88
CA PHE A 99 11.77 2.60 -0.94
C PHE A 99 11.98 3.19 -2.33
N HIS A 100 13.09 2.81 -2.99
CA HIS A 100 13.35 3.21 -4.38
C HIS A 100 12.24 2.72 -5.32
N HIS A 101 11.85 1.45 -5.19
CA HIS A 101 10.82 0.85 -6.03
C HIS A 101 9.42 1.42 -5.76
N VAL A 102 9.09 1.74 -4.50
CA VAL A 102 7.83 2.41 -4.14
C VAL A 102 7.73 3.77 -4.84
N LYS A 103 8.78 4.59 -4.75
CA LYS A 103 8.82 5.89 -5.45
C LYS A 103 8.61 5.74 -6.95
N LYS A 104 9.38 4.84 -7.57
CA LYS A 104 9.29 4.59 -9.01
C LYS A 104 7.91 4.06 -9.42
N ALA A 105 7.29 3.21 -8.61
CA ALA A 105 5.95 2.72 -8.85
C ALA A 105 4.92 3.86 -8.79
N ILE A 106 4.96 4.71 -7.76
CA ILE A 106 4.06 5.87 -7.64
C ILE A 106 4.22 6.80 -8.86
N ASP A 107 5.45 7.17 -9.22
CA ASP A 107 5.73 8.08 -10.34
C ASP A 107 5.21 7.55 -11.69
N ARG A 108 5.22 6.22 -11.85
CA ARG A 108 4.74 5.54 -13.05
C ARG A 108 3.22 5.41 -13.06
N GLU A 109 2.64 4.92 -11.96
CA GLU A 109 1.19 4.67 -11.86
C GLU A 109 0.39 5.97 -11.88
N GLN A 110 0.89 7.06 -11.27
CA GLN A 110 0.22 8.37 -11.26
C GLN A 110 0.03 8.98 -12.67
N LYS A 111 0.83 8.55 -13.65
CA LYS A 111 0.77 9.06 -15.04
C LYS A 111 -0.16 8.24 -15.93
N LYS A 112 -0.68 7.11 -15.44
CA LYS A 112 -1.58 6.26 -16.24
C LYS A 112 -2.97 6.87 -16.30
N ALA A 113 -3.60 6.77 -17.47
CA ALA A 113 -5.02 7.05 -17.59
C ALA A 113 -5.82 5.99 -16.82
N VAL A 114 -6.78 6.44 -16.02
CA VAL A 114 -7.74 5.57 -15.34
C VAL A 114 -9.06 5.66 -16.06
N TYR A 115 -9.65 4.51 -16.41
CA TYR A 115 -10.98 4.45 -16.99
C TYR A 115 -12.01 4.74 -15.91
N VAL A 116 -12.77 5.83 -16.08
CA VAL A 116 -13.85 6.21 -15.18
C VAL A 116 -15.18 5.92 -15.87
N PRO A 117 -16.11 5.19 -15.23
CA PRO A 117 -17.47 5.02 -15.75
C PRO A 117 -18.12 6.38 -16.03
N SER A 118 -18.74 6.53 -17.20
CA SER A 118 -19.53 7.72 -17.52
C SER A 118 -20.71 7.83 -16.56
N SER A 119 -20.89 8.99 -15.94
CA SER A 119 -22.09 9.32 -15.16
C SER A 119 -23.29 9.72 -16.03
N LEU A 120 -23.09 9.80 -17.36
CA LEU A 120 -24.13 10.13 -18.33
C LEU A 120 -24.62 8.84 -19.02
N PRO A 121 -25.95 8.61 -19.11
CA PRO A 121 -26.49 7.56 -19.97
C PRO A 121 -26.13 7.85 -21.43
N LEU A 122 -25.86 6.78 -22.20
CA LEU A 122 -25.67 6.83 -23.65
C LEU A 122 -26.97 7.21 -24.37
#